data_AF-A0A834NHW5-F1
#
_entry.id   AF-A0A834NHW5-F1
#
_cell.length_a   1.000
_cell.length_b   1.000
_cell.length_c   1.000
_cell.angle_alpha   90.00
_cell.angle_beta   90.00
_cell.angle_gamma   90.00
#
_symmetry.space_group_name_H-M   'P 1'
#
loop_
_entity.id
_entity.type
_entity.pdbx_description
1 polymer ?
#
loop_
_entity_poly.entity_id
_entity_poly.type
_entity_poly.pdbx_seq_one_letter_code
_entity_poly.pdbx_strand_id
1 'polypeptide(L)'
;MYYIHFMYNTHVLHTFYILHTSPQSPEINPIEHLWTEKIGKRLKNSKMYITSKNVLKQKILEVWNSIQSTTTKLVPSIQHCLKLIIEAKRDPIKY
;
A
#
# COMPACT_ATOMS: atom_id res chain seq x y z
N MET A 1 39.08 -36.36 13.10
CA MET A 1 37.70 -36.89 13.09
C MET A 1 36.82 -35.85 12.39
N TYR A 2 36.37 -36.17 11.16
CA TYR A 2 35.29 -35.57 10.33
C TYR A 2 35.34 -34.05 10.07
N TYR A 3 35.85 -33.52 8.92
CA TYR A 3 35.19 -33.43 7.59
C TYR A 3 33.65 -33.44 7.71
N ILE A 4 32.89 -32.45 7.22
CA ILE A 4 32.53 -32.31 5.80
C ILE A 4 32.17 -30.85 5.45
N HIS A 5 32.74 -30.40 4.35
CA HIS A 5 32.33 -29.31 3.49
C HIS A 5 30.99 -29.62 2.79
N PHE A 6 29.95 -28.82 3.00
CA PHE A 6 28.80 -28.69 2.10
C PHE A 6 28.64 -27.19 1.79
N MET A 7 29.34 -26.73 0.75
CA MET A 7 28.82 -26.54 -0.59
C MET A 7 27.81 -25.39 -0.68
N TYR A 8 28.27 -24.34 -1.36
CA TYR A 8 27.51 -23.23 -1.91
C TYR A 8 26.12 -23.65 -2.39
N ASN A 9 25.09 -23.08 -1.79
CA ASN A 9 23.79 -22.96 -2.44
C ASN A 9 23.36 -21.50 -2.30
N THR A 10 23.34 -20.82 -3.44
CA THR A 10 22.80 -19.47 -3.62
C THR A 10 21.30 -19.49 -3.37
N HIS A 11 20.89 -19.52 -2.11
CA HIS A 11 19.54 -19.17 -1.69
C HIS A 11 19.66 -17.89 -0.87
N VAL A 12 19.41 -16.76 -1.53
CA VAL A 12 19.17 -15.49 -0.84
C VAL A 12 18.01 -15.75 0.12
N LEU A 13 18.30 -15.90 1.42
CA LEU A 13 17.29 -15.97 2.45
C LEU A 13 16.54 -14.64 2.41
N HIS A 14 15.38 -14.63 1.76
CA HIS A 14 14.51 -13.47 1.70
C HIS A 14 13.85 -13.35 3.08
N THR A 15 14.57 -12.79 4.04
CA THR A 15 14.02 -12.47 5.36
C THR A 15 13.06 -11.30 5.18
N PHE A 16 11.76 -11.59 5.12
CA PHE A 16 10.71 -10.58 5.15
C PHE A 16 10.47 -10.12 6.59
N TYR A 17 10.54 -8.81 6.82
CA TYR A 17 10.08 -8.22 8.07
C TYR A 17 8.58 -7.92 7.95
N ILE A 18 7.77 -8.54 8.80
CA ILE A 18 6.33 -8.32 8.85
C ILE A 18 6.05 -7.17 9.82
N LEU A 19 5.40 -6.12 9.32
CA LEU A 19 4.95 -5.01 10.16
C LEU A 19 3.73 -5.44 10.97
N HIS A 20 3.75 -5.18 12.27
CA HIS A 20 2.57 -5.34 13.12
C HIS A 20 1.54 -4.26 12.79
N THR A 21 0.33 -4.69 12.44
CA THR A 21 -0.81 -3.81 12.19
C THR A 21 -1.94 -4.17 13.14
N SER A 22 -2.54 -3.17 13.78
CA SER A 22 -3.75 -3.38 14.58
C SER A 22 -4.93 -3.83 13.71
N PRO A 23 -5.84 -4.66 14.25
CA PRO A 23 -7.09 -4.95 13.57
C PRO A 23 -7.91 -3.67 13.37
N GLN A 24 -8.69 -3.61 12.29
CA GLN A 24 -9.60 -2.49 11.97
C GLN A 24 -8.93 -1.11 11.84
N SER A 25 -7.64 -1.06 11.48
CA SER A 25 -6.92 0.20 11.25
C SER A 25 -6.60 0.42 9.77
N PRO A 26 -7.59 0.76 8.91
CA PRO A 26 -7.34 1.11 7.51
C PRO A 26 -6.46 2.37 7.38
N GLU A 27 -6.50 3.28 8.37
CA GLU A 27 -5.76 4.54 8.39
C GLU A 27 -4.23 4.37 8.44
N ILE A 28 -3.73 3.25 8.96
CA ILE A 28 -2.28 2.94 8.98
C ILE A 28 -1.85 2.11 7.77
N ASN A 29 -2.78 1.73 6.89
CA ASN A 29 -2.49 0.93 5.71
C ASN A 29 -2.41 1.82 4.45
N PRO A 30 -1.21 2.17 3.97
CA PRO A 30 -1.06 3.11 2.86
C PRO A 30 -1.74 2.66 1.55
N ILE A 31 -1.98 1.35 1.36
CA ILE A 31 -2.69 0.87 0.16
C ILE A 31 -4.18 1.28 0.16
N GLU A 32 -4.81 1.38 1.32
CA GLU A 32 -6.21 1.82 1.45
C GLU A 32 -6.34 3.28 0.99
N HIS A 33 -5.38 4.11 1.41
CA HIS A 33 -5.31 5.51 0.97
C HIS A 33 -5.01 5.61 -0.53
N LEU A 34 -4.11 4.79 -1.07
CA LEU A 34 -3.84 4.76 -2.51
C LEU A 34 -5.11 4.42 -3.32
N TRP A 35 -5.83 3.36 -2.94
CA TRP A 35 -7.04 2.94 -3.61
C TRP A 35 -8.17 3.96 -3.47
N THR A 36 -8.40 4.48 -2.28
CA THR A 36 -9.52 5.40 -2.03
C THR A 36 -9.25 6.78 -2.61
N GLU A 37 -8.11 7.37 -2.28
CA GLU A 37 -7.84 8.79 -2.55
C GLU A 37 -7.23 9.05 -3.92
N LYS A 38 -6.45 8.11 -4.47
CA LYS A 38 -5.74 8.33 -5.74
C LYS A 38 -6.40 7.63 -6.92
N ILE A 39 -6.88 6.42 -6.73
CA ILE A 39 -7.44 5.61 -7.83
C ILE A 39 -8.96 5.77 -7.87
N GLY A 40 -9.65 5.48 -6.77
CA GLY A 40 -11.10 5.49 -6.65
C GLY A 40 -11.69 6.87 -6.93
N LYS A 41 -11.15 7.94 -6.34
CA LYS A 41 -11.57 9.32 -6.65
C LYS A 41 -11.36 9.68 -8.12
N ARG A 42 -10.24 9.32 -8.74
CA ARG A 42 -9.99 9.60 -10.16
C ARG A 42 -10.98 8.88 -11.06
N LEU A 43 -11.23 7.58 -10.80
CA LEU A 43 -12.20 6.80 -11.55
C LEU A 43 -13.63 7.34 -11.39
N LYS A 44 -14.01 7.80 -10.20
CA LYS A 44 -15.32 8.42 -9.94
C LYS A 44 -15.48 9.79 -10.59
N ASN A 45 -14.42 10.60 -10.58
CA ASN A 45 -14.46 11.99 -11.08
C ASN A 45 -14.28 12.06 -12.60
N SER A 46 -13.56 11.10 -13.19
CA SER A 46 -13.58 10.90 -14.62
C SER A 46 -14.97 10.38 -14.96
N LYS A 47 -15.78 11.14 -15.72
CA LYS A 47 -17.10 10.70 -16.23
C LYS A 47 -16.96 9.54 -17.23
N MET A 48 -16.29 8.47 -16.83
CA MET A 48 -15.89 7.35 -17.67
C MET A 48 -17.05 6.38 -17.80
N TYR A 49 -17.39 6.05 -19.04
CA TYR A 49 -18.31 4.96 -19.35
C TYR A 49 -17.63 3.62 -19.09
N ILE A 50 -17.81 3.08 -17.89
CA ILE A 50 -17.37 1.74 -17.53
C ILE A 50 -18.47 0.77 -17.96
N THR A 51 -18.35 0.24 -19.18
CA THR A 51 -19.35 -0.65 -19.79
C THR A 51 -19.02 -2.14 -19.63
N SER A 52 -17.79 -2.47 -19.23
CA SER A 52 -17.35 -3.85 -19.03
C SER A 52 -16.20 -3.95 -18.03
N LYS A 53 -15.96 -5.16 -17.51
CA LYS A 53 -14.82 -5.49 -16.64
C LYS A 53 -13.48 -5.20 -17.33
N ASN A 54 -13.37 -5.42 -18.64
CA ASN A 54 -12.14 -5.14 -19.40
C ASN A 54 -11.86 -3.64 -19.47
N VAL A 55 -12.89 -2.83 -19.73
CA VAL A 55 -12.76 -1.36 -19.72
C VAL A 55 -12.34 -0.88 -18.33
N LEU A 56 -12.97 -1.38 -17.26
CA LEU A 56 -12.56 -1.05 -15.89
C LEU A 56 -11.10 -1.38 -15.61
N LYS A 57 -10.64 -2.58 -16.00
CA LYS A 57 -9.24 -3.00 -15.83
C LYS A 57 -8.28 -2.05 -16.54
N GLN A 58 -8.56 -1.69 -17.79
CA GLN A 58 -7.72 -0.75 -18.54
C GLN A 58 -7.67 0.62 -17.89
N LYS A 59 -8.82 1.13 -17.40
CA LYS A 59 -8.87 2.42 -16.72
C LYS A 59 -8.12 2.44 -15.40
N ILE A 60 -8.20 1.37 -14.61
CA ILE A 60 -7.38 1.23 -13.40
C ILE A 60 -5.89 1.28 -13.74
N LEU A 61 -5.45 0.59 -14.80
CA LEU A 61 -4.05 0.58 -15.24
C LEU A 61 -3.58 1.96 -15.73
N GLU A 62 -4.40 2.66 -16.53
CA GLU A 62 -4.12 4.04 -16.96
C GLU A 62 -3.92 4.96 -15.75
N VAL A 63 -4.84 4.92 -14.79
CA VAL A 63 -4.75 5.71 -13.56
C VAL A 63 -3.53 5.31 -12.73
N TRP A 64 -3.27 4.01 -12.57
CA TRP A 64 -2.12 3.50 -11.83
C TRP A 64 -0.79 4.02 -12.39
N ASN A 65 -0.61 3.94 -13.70
CA ASN A 65 0.61 4.39 -14.37
C ASN A 65 0.83 5.92 -14.22
N SER A 66 -0.25 6.69 -14.07
CA SER A 66 -0.16 8.15 -13.85
C SER A 66 0.26 8.56 -12.42
N ILE A 67 0.26 7.64 -11.45
CA ILE A 67 0.44 7.96 -10.01
C ILE A 67 1.91 7.99 -9.56
N GLN A 68 2.86 7.61 -10.42
CA GLN A 68 4.28 7.41 -10.08
C GLN A 68 4.93 8.48 -9.19
N SER A 69 4.59 9.77 -9.35
CA SER A 69 5.15 10.86 -8.54
C SER A 69 4.47 11.08 -7.19
N THR A 70 3.26 10.55 -6.98
CA THR A 70 2.43 10.84 -5.80
C THR A 70 2.67 9.85 -4.65
N THR A 71 3.23 8.67 -4.95
CA THR A 71 3.49 7.58 -3.99
C THR A 71 4.59 7.92 -2.98
N THR A 72 5.51 8.83 -3.33
CA THR A 72 6.60 9.26 -2.44
C THR A 72 6.12 9.95 -1.16
N LYS A 73 4.94 10.59 -1.21
CA LYS A 73 4.32 11.26 -0.05
C LYS A 73 3.48 10.33 0.82
N LEU A 74 3.23 9.10 0.36
CA LEU A 74 2.32 8.15 1.00
C LEU A 74 2.92 7.55 2.28
N VAL A 75 4.22 7.22 2.26
CA VAL A 75 4.91 6.67 3.43
C VAL A 75 5.05 7.71 4.55
N PRO A 76 5.49 8.96 4.28
CA PRO A 76 5.50 10.02 5.29
C PRO A 76 4.12 10.33 5.88
N SER A 77 3.04 10.25 5.10
CA SER A 77 1.70 10.51 5.64
C SER A 77 1.26 9.48 6.67
N ILE A 78 1.68 8.21 6.55
CA ILE A 78 1.40 7.19 7.57
C ILE A 78 2.10 7.52 8.90
N GLN A 79 3.32 8.06 8.85
CA GLN A 79 4.01 8.50 10.07
C GLN A 79 3.24 9.63 10.77
N HIS A 80 2.62 10.54 10.01
CA HIS A 80 1.77 11.58 10.56
C HIS A 80 0.48 10.98 11.18
N CYS A 81 -0.18 10.05 10.49
CA CYS A 81 -1.36 9.36 11.02
C CYS A 81 -1.07 8.64 12.33
N LEU A 82 0.08 7.96 12.44
CA LEU A 82 0.48 7.29 13.68
C LEU A 82 0.59 8.26 14.86
N LYS A 83 1.11 9.47 14.64
CA LYS A 83 1.17 10.51 15.69
C LYS A 83 -0.25 10.93 16.13
N LEU A 84 -1.13 11.17 15.17
CA LEU A 84 -2.52 11.54 15.45
C LEU A 84 -3.27 10.44 16.21
N ILE A 85 -3.05 9.16 15.88
CA ILE A 85 -3.66 8.03 16.61
C ILE A 85 -3.19 7.98 18.06
N ILE A 86 -1.91 8.24 18.29
CA ILE A 86 -1.33 8.29 19.64
C ILE A 86 -1.95 9.45 20.44
N GLU A 87 -2.05 10.63 19.83
CA GLU A 87 -2.66 11.82 20.44
C GLU A 87 -4.16 11.64 20.71
N ALA A 88 -4.88 11.02 19.78
CA ALA A 88 -6.31 10.70 19.90
C ALA A 88 -6.59 9.54 20.86
N LYS A 89 -5.58 9.02 21.58
CA LYS A 89 -5.72 7.88 22.50
C LYS A 89 -6.41 6.66 21.87
N ARG A 90 -6.16 6.42 20.59
CA ARG A 90 -6.74 5.34 19.76
C ARG A 90 -8.18 5.53 19.31
N ASP A 91 -8.75 6.73 19.43
CA ASP A 91 -10.02 7.05 18.77
C ASP A 91 -9.86 7.14 17.24
N PRO A 92 -10.92 6.90 16.45
CA PRO A 92 -10.86 6.96 15.00
C PRO A 92 -10.41 8.33 14.50
N ILE A 93 -9.37 8.34 13.67
CA ILE A 93 -8.88 9.55 13.01
C ILE A 93 -9.40 9.64 11.58
N LYS A 94 -9.68 10.86 11.13
CA LYS A 94 -9.97 11.13 9.72
C LYS A 94 -8.68 11.39 8.97
N TYR A 95 -8.53 10.73 7.82
CA TYR A 95 -7.46 10.97 6.86
C TYR A 95 -7.75 12.19 5.98
#